data_AF-A0AAV6XTY8-F1
#
_entry.id   AF-A0AAV6XTY8-F1
#
_cell.length_a   1.000
_cell.length_b   1.000
_cell.length_c   1.000
_cell.angle_alpha   90.00
_cell.angle_beta   90.00
_cell.angle_gamma   90.00
#
_symmetry.space_group_name_H-M   'P 1'
#
loop_
_entity.id
_entity.type
_entity.pdbx_description
1 polymer ?
#
loop_
_entity_poly.entity_id
_entity_poly.type
_entity_poly.pdbx_seq_one_letter_code
_entity_poly.pdbx_strand_id
1 'polypeptide(L)'
;MVKAPEEEHPVKAFGWAARDNSGVLAPFHFSRRETGEKDVKLKILYCGVCHSDLHSVKNETGRVTYPVLPGHEIAGIVTEVGSKVTKVKVGDKVGVGCMAGSCRSCENCANDLENHCPKMVLTYRSKYFDGTPTYGGYSDIMPDEIFGLDKPGIHLGVVGLGGLGHVAVKFAKAFGAKVTVISTAPHKKEEAIKNLGVDSFLAAANTMDGILDTVSAHHPIQPLLNLLKSNGKLIILGVIPKPLELPVFPLLSARKMVAGSGIGGMKETQEMLDFAAKHNITADVEVIGMDYINQAMERLEKADVKYRFVIDIAATLKDA
;
A
#
# COMPACT_ATOMS: atom_id res chain seq x y z
N MET A 1 7.18 34.52 1.02
CA MET A 1 5.81 34.12 0.62
C MET A 1 5.81 32.62 0.41
N VAL A 2 4.67 31.94 0.58
CA VAL A 2 4.51 30.57 0.09
C VAL A 2 4.34 30.67 -1.43
N LYS A 3 5.06 29.87 -2.21
CA LYS A 3 4.90 29.80 -3.66
C LYS A 3 3.58 29.09 -4.02
N ALA A 4 3.04 29.34 -5.21
CA ALA A 4 1.99 28.49 -5.75
C ALA A 4 2.57 27.08 -6.09
N PRO A 5 1.81 25.98 -5.97
CA PRO A 5 2.31 24.63 -6.29
C PRO A 5 2.85 24.47 -7.71
N GLU A 6 2.35 25.27 -8.66
CA GLU A 6 2.80 25.35 -10.04
C GLU A 6 4.19 26.01 -10.18
N GLU A 7 4.63 26.79 -9.20
CA GLU A 7 5.87 27.58 -9.20
C GLU A 7 6.93 27.05 -8.22
N GLU A 8 6.57 26.09 -7.37
CA GLU A 8 7.43 25.55 -6.31
C GLU A 8 8.75 25.01 -6.87
N HIS A 9 8.66 24.23 -7.95
CA HIS A 9 9.73 23.56 -8.69
C HIS A 9 9.68 23.88 -10.20
N PRO A 10 10.72 23.57 -11.00
CA PRO A 10 10.75 23.93 -12.44
C PRO A 10 10.00 22.96 -13.37
N VAL A 11 9.90 21.66 -13.05
CA VAL A 11 9.22 20.70 -13.94
C VAL A 11 7.72 20.75 -13.67
N LYS A 12 6.93 21.21 -14.65
CA LYS A 12 5.45 21.19 -14.56
C LYS A 12 4.94 19.75 -14.50
N ALA A 13 3.88 19.54 -13.74
CA ALA A 13 3.19 18.25 -13.59
C ALA A 13 1.68 18.48 -13.44
N PHE A 14 0.89 17.46 -13.79
CA PHE A 14 -0.57 17.51 -13.75
C PHE A 14 -1.12 16.26 -13.06
N GLY A 15 -2.18 16.42 -12.28
CA GLY A 15 -2.84 15.30 -11.59
C GLY A 15 -4.17 15.69 -10.98
N TRP A 16 -4.71 14.80 -10.15
CA TRP A 16 -5.99 15.01 -9.46
C TRP A 16 -5.79 14.99 -7.95
N ALA A 17 -6.21 16.08 -7.28
CA ALA A 17 -5.99 16.30 -5.86
C ALA A 17 -7.28 16.73 -5.14
N ALA A 18 -7.38 16.36 -3.86
CA ALA A 18 -8.43 16.85 -2.98
C ALA A 18 -7.96 18.15 -2.31
N ARG A 19 -8.88 19.11 -2.15
CA ARG A 19 -8.59 20.45 -1.62
C ARG A 19 -9.17 20.70 -0.22
N ASP A 20 -10.07 19.83 0.22
CA ASP A 20 -10.73 19.82 1.53
C ASP A 20 -11.19 18.40 1.91
N ASN A 21 -11.81 18.26 3.09
CA ASN A 21 -12.21 16.97 3.67
C ASN A 21 -13.51 16.36 3.12
N SER A 22 -14.11 16.92 2.07
CA SER A 22 -15.06 16.17 1.24
C SER A 22 -14.38 14.97 0.55
N GLY A 23 -13.08 15.08 0.31
CA GLY A 23 -12.27 14.09 -0.41
C GLY A 23 -12.50 14.05 -1.92
N VAL A 24 -13.26 15.00 -2.47
CA VAL A 24 -13.49 15.10 -3.91
C VAL A 24 -12.18 15.44 -4.61
N LEU A 25 -11.75 14.53 -5.49
CA LEU A 25 -10.59 14.68 -6.36
C LEU A 25 -10.97 15.49 -7.60
N ALA A 26 -10.16 16.50 -7.92
CA ALA A 26 -10.35 17.36 -9.09
C ALA A 26 -8.99 17.74 -9.71
N PRO A 27 -8.96 18.19 -10.99
CA PRO A 27 -7.75 18.65 -11.66
C PRO A 27 -6.91 19.63 -10.84
N PHE A 28 -5.59 19.42 -10.89
CA PHE A 28 -4.60 20.15 -10.13
C PHE A 28 -3.27 20.19 -10.88
N HIS A 29 -2.91 21.38 -11.36
CA HIS A 29 -1.57 21.70 -11.86
C HIS A 29 -0.63 21.90 -10.68
N PHE A 30 0.60 21.42 -10.83
CA PHE A 30 1.65 21.59 -9.83
C PHE A 30 3.03 21.49 -10.49
N SER A 31 4.07 21.31 -9.68
CA SER A 31 5.43 21.15 -10.15
C SER A 31 6.22 20.13 -9.32
N ARG A 32 7.26 19.54 -9.92
CA ARG A 32 8.17 18.58 -9.30
C ARG A 32 9.62 18.99 -9.55
N ARG A 33 10.51 18.55 -8.64
CA ARG A 33 11.97 18.74 -8.76
C ARG A 33 12.51 18.20 -10.09
N GLU A 34 13.63 18.75 -10.53
CA GLU A 34 14.44 18.16 -11.60
C GLU A 34 14.98 16.79 -11.17
N THR A 35 15.38 15.96 -12.13
CA THR A 35 15.99 14.65 -11.86
C THR A 35 17.38 14.85 -11.26
N GLY A 36 17.49 14.84 -9.93
CA GLY A 36 18.76 14.91 -9.23
C GLY A 36 19.67 13.72 -9.56
N GLU A 37 20.95 13.79 -9.18
CA GLU A 37 21.97 12.80 -9.58
C GLU A 37 21.61 11.33 -9.24
N LYS A 38 20.73 11.09 -8.28
CA LYS A 38 20.27 9.75 -7.86
C LYS A 38 18.82 9.44 -8.24
N ASP A 39 18.09 10.41 -8.78
CA ASP A 39 16.67 10.27 -9.05
C ASP A 39 16.41 9.48 -10.34
N VAL A 40 15.31 8.75 -10.34
CA VAL A 40 14.73 8.10 -11.51
C VAL A 40 13.39 8.75 -11.81
N LYS A 41 13.28 9.44 -12.93
CA LYS A 41 12.02 10.06 -13.39
C LYS A 41 11.28 9.05 -14.26
N LEU A 42 10.04 8.76 -13.91
CA LEU A 42 9.13 7.91 -14.68
C LEU A 42 7.95 8.70 -15.23
N LYS A 43 7.49 8.32 -16.43
CA LYS A 43 6.10 8.54 -16.85
C LYS A 43 5.26 7.49 -16.12
N ILE A 44 4.23 7.91 -15.42
CA ILE A 44 3.29 6.99 -14.77
C ILE A 44 2.42 6.33 -15.85
N LEU A 45 2.26 5.01 -15.77
CA LEU A 45 1.31 4.25 -16.58
C LEU A 45 0.05 3.92 -15.78
N TYR A 46 0.24 3.43 -14.56
CA TYR A 46 -0.82 2.94 -13.70
C TYR A 46 -0.62 3.40 -12.25
N CYS A 47 -1.71 3.64 -11.53
CA CYS A 47 -1.68 3.79 -10.07
C CYS A 47 -2.83 3.02 -9.43
N GLY A 48 -2.53 2.14 -8.49
CA GLY A 48 -3.54 1.45 -7.67
C GLY A 48 -4.21 2.39 -6.67
N VAL A 49 -5.46 2.05 -6.31
CA VAL A 49 -6.27 2.80 -5.34
C VAL A 49 -6.34 2.01 -4.02
N CYS A 50 -5.83 2.58 -2.95
CA CYS A 50 -5.80 1.97 -1.62
C CYS A 50 -6.75 2.68 -0.63
N HIS A 51 -7.17 1.99 0.44
CA HIS A 51 -7.96 2.63 1.51
C HIS A 51 -7.19 3.77 2.18
N SER A 52 -5.85 3.70 2.23
CA SER A 52 -4.98 4.78 2.69
C SER A 52 -5.09 6.06 1.84
N ASP A 53 -5.50 5.99 0.58
CA ASP A 53 -5.84 7.16 -0.23
C ASP A 53 -7.16 7.77 0.25
N LEU A 54 -8.21 6.95 0.40
CA LEU A 54 -9.54 7.34 0.91
C LEU A 54 -9.45 8.01 2.31
N HIS A 55 -8.81 7.36 3.28
CA HIS A 55 -8.60 7.90 4.63
C HIS A 55 -7.81 9.23 4.62
N SER A 56 -6.98 9.46 3.59
CA SER A 56 -6.20 10.69 3.45
C SER A 56 -7.02 11.83 2.84
N VAL A 57 -7.75 11.58 1.73
CA VAL A 57 -8.56 12.63 1.09
C VAL A 57 -9.73 13.08 1.98
N LYS A 58 -10.22 12.22 2.88
CA LYS A 58 -11.23 12.57 3.90
C LYS A 58 -10.64 13.11 5.22
N ASN A 59 -9.31 13.12 5.38
CA ASN A 59 -8.59 13.48 6.61
C ASN A 59 -9.10 12.76 7.88
N GLU A 60 -9.42 11.47 7.79
CA GLU A 60 -10.01 10.70 8.91
C GLU A 60 -9.07 10.55 10.12
N THR A 61 -7.77 10.77 9.91
CA THR A 61 -6.75 10.76 10.97
C THR A 61 -6.50 12.13 11.61
N GLY A 62 -7.11 13.21 11.09
CA GLY A 62 -6.93 14.58 11.58
C GLY A 62 -5.51 15.15 11.40
N ARG A 63 -4.76 14.66 10.40
CA ARG A 63 -3.32 14.94 10.20
C ARG A 63 -2.93 15.35 8.77
N VAL A 64 -3.89 15.46 7.86
CA VAL A 64 -3.65 15.81 6.45
C VAL A 64 -3.65 17.33 6.25
N THR A 65 -2.73 17.80 5.41
CA THR A 65 -2.69 19.18 4.91
C THR A 65 -3.05 19.16 3.42
N TYR A 66 -3.88 20.11 2.98
CA TYR A 66 -4.34 20.23 1.60
C TYR A 66 -3.52 21.26 0.81
N PRO A 67 -3.44 21.15 -0.53
CA PRO A 67 -4.02 20.09 -1.37
C PRO A 67 -3.28 18.75 -1.18
N VAL A 68 -4.01 17.63 -1.27
CA VAL A 68 -3.44 16.28 -1.20
C VAL A 68 -3.68 15.54 -2.51
N LEU A 69 -2.57 15.13 -3.15
CA LEU A 69 -2.56 14.32 -4.37
C LEU A 69 -2.15 12.89 -3.95
N PRO A 70 -3.08 11.92 -3.93
CA PRO A 70 -2.85 10.58 -3.40
C PRO A 70 -2.20 9.61 -4.42
N GLY A 71 -2.16 8.32 -4.09
CA GLY A 71 -1.57 7.24 -4.89
C GLY A 71 -0.15 6.86 -4.46
N HIS A 72 0.03 5.61 -4.01
CA HIS A 72 1.33 4.99 -3.67
C HIS A 72 1.47 3.53 -4.12
N GLU A 73 0.62 3.10 -5.06
CA GLU A 73 0.73 1.81 -5.75
C GLU A 73 1.08 2.09 -7.23
N ILE A 74 2.22 2.76 -7.48
CA ILE A 74 2.56 3.40 -8.76
C ILE A 74 3.36 2.44 -9.65
N ALA A 75 3.04 2.36 -10.94
CA ALA A 75 3.85 1.70 -11.96
C ALA A 75 4.04 2.58 -13.21
N GLY A 76 5.24 2.60 -13.77
CA GLY A 76 5.60 3.49 -14.88
C GLY A 76 6.77 3.02 -15.73
N ILE A 77 7.17 3.85 -16.69
CA ILE A 77 8.36 3.67 -17.52
C ILE A 77 9.34 4.81 -17.24
N VAL A 78 10.62 4.47 -17.02
CA VAL A 78 11.70 5.43 -16.83
C VAL A 78 11.88 6.30 -18.08
N THR A 79 11.80 7.61 -17.92
CA THR A 79 12.02 8.62 -18.97
C THR A 79 13.33 9.38 -18.79
N GLU A 80 13.87 9.45 -17.58
CA GLU A 80 15.10 10.18 -17.25
C GLU A 80 15.79 9.50 -16.05
N VAL A 81 17.13 9.53 -15.99
CA VAL A 81 17.92 9.00 -14.87
C VAL A 81 19.03 9.97 -14.49
N GLY A 82 19.25 10.13 -13.18
CA GLY A 82 20.36 10.91 -12.64
C GLY A 82 21.73 10.31 -12.96
N SER A 83 22.76 11.16 -12.98
CA SER A 83 24.15 10.83 -13.35
C SER A 83 24.83 9.72 -12.52
N LYS A 84 24.27 9.35 -11.37
CA LYS A 84 24.76 8.33 -10.44
C LYS A 84 23.81 7.13 -10.31
N VAL A 85 22.74 7.07 -11.10
CA VAL A 85 21.84 5.91 -11.21
C VAL A 85 22.52 4.81 -12.04
N THR A 86 22.62 3.61 -11.48
CA THR A 86 23.23 2.44 -12.14
C THR A 86 22.34 1.20 -12.20
N LYS A 87 21.20 1.19 -11.50
CA LYS A 87 20.32 0.02 -11.37
C LYS A 87 19.26 -0.10 -12.47
N VAL A 88 18.87 1.02 -13.09
CA VAL A 88 17.84 1.11 -14.14
C VAL A 88 18.27 2.10 -15.22
N LYS A 89 17.68 1.99 -16.41
CA LYS A 89 17.89 2.90 -17.55
C LYS A 89 16.56 3.38 -18.13
N VAL A 90 16.63 4.42 -18.97
CA VAL A 90 15.47 4.90 -19.75
C VAL A 90 14.85 3.74 -20.54
N GLY A 91 13.51 3.63 -20.48
CA GLY A 91 12.75 2.53 -21.05
C GLY A 91 12.46 1.35 -20.12
N ASP A 92 13.11 1.25 -18.95
CA ASP A 92 12.78 0.22 -17.96
C ASP A 92 11.40 0.46 -17.32
N LYS A 93 10.72 -0.64 -16.97
CA LYS A 93 9.49 -0.60 -16.17
C LYS A 93 9.87 -0.57 -14.69
N VAL A 94 9.32 0.39 -13.95
CA VAL A 94 9.61 0.60 -12.52
C VAL A 94 8.32 0.81 -11.73
N GLY A 95 8.37 0.51 -10.43
CA GLY A 95 7.29 0.79 -9.49
C GLY A 95 7.76 1.67 -8.34
N VAL A 96 6.85 2.48 -7.80
CA VAL A 96 7.08 3.33 -6.62
C VAL A 96 6.01 3.01 -5.58
N GLY A 97 6.47 2.68 -4.37
CA GLY A 97 5.63 2.28 -3.24
C GLY A 97 5.22 3.42 -2.33
N CYS A 98 5.13 3.15 -1.02
CA CYS A 98 4.70 4.08 0.02
C CYS A 98 5.78 5.05 0.55
N MET A 99 7.04 4.86 0.15
CA MET A 99 8.19 5.69 0.56
C MET A 99 8.77 6.42 -0.65
N ALA A 100 9.18 7.66 -0.44
CA ALA A 100 9.98 8.46 -1.39
C ALA A 100 11.37 8.83 -0.83
N GLY A 101 11.71 8.37 0.38
CA GLY A 101 13.01 8.63 1.00
C GLY A 101 13.12 8.20 2.46
N SER A 102 14.35 8.16 2.96
CA SER A 102 14.71 7.93 4.37
C SER A 102 16.04 8.62 4.66
N CYS A 103 16.53 8.62 5.92
CA CYS A 103 17.83 9.24 6.21
C CYS A 103 19.04 8.46 5.67
N ARG A 104 18.85 7.23 5.18
CA ARG A 104 19.91 6.32 4.68
C ARG A 104 21.08 6.06 5.66
N SER A 105 20.95 6.44 6.94
CA SER A 105 22.08 6.51 7.90
C SER A 105 21.78 6.07 9.34
N CYS A 106 20.54 5.67 9.66
CA CYS A 106 20.22 5.06 10.96
C CYS A 106 20.26 3.53 10.88
N GLU A 107 20.29 2.87 12.04
CA GLU A 107 20.28 1.41 12.18
C GLU A 107 19.20 0.73 11.32
N ASN A 108 17.97 1.24 11.33
CA ASN A 108 16.89 0.69 10.50
C ASN A 108 17.19 0.80 8.99
N CYS A 109 17.78 1.91 8.54
CA CYS A 109 18.21 2.03 7.13
C CYS A 109 19.41 1.15 6.77
N ALA A 110 20.29 0.85 7.74
CA ALA A 110 21.45 -0.02 7.55
C ALA A 110 21.08 -1.52 7.56
N ASN A 111 19.89 -1.87 8.03
CA ASN A 111 19.32 -3.22 8.04
C ASN A 111 18.20 -3.40 7.01
N ASP A 112 18.14 -2.57 5.96
CA ASP A 112 17.15 -2.63 4.89
C ASP A 112 15.67 -2.40 5.32
N LEU A 113 15.46 -1.75 6.47
CA LEU A 113 14.15 -1.44 7.09
C LEU A 113 13.84 0.07 7.04
N GLU A 114 13.86 0.67 5.84
CA GLU A 114 13.63 2.12 5.72
C GLU A 114 12.21 2.55 6.12
N ASN A 115 11.26 1.61 6.05
CA ASN A 115 9.89 1.73 6.56
C ASN A 115 9.81 1.99 8.07
N HIS A 116 10.88 1.73 8.80
CA HIS A 116 11.02 2.01 10.23
C HIS A 116 12.00 3.17 10.51
N CYS A 117 12.43 3.90 9.47
CA CYS A 117 13.26 5.10 9.65
C CYS A 117 12.46 6.21 10.38
N PRO A 118 12.98 6.79 11.49
CA PRO A 118 12.35 7.95 12.14
C PRO A 118 12.31 9.23 11.28
N LYS A 119 12.95 9.20 10.10
CA LYS A 119 12.95 10.24 9.08
C LYS A 119 12.50 9.69 7.71
N MET A 120 11.63 8.68 7.71
CA MET A 120 10.95 8.20 6.50
C MET A 120 10.12 9.32 5.88
N VAL A 121 10.25 9.49 4.56
CA VAL A 121 9.44 10.38 3.74
C VAL A 121 8.46 9.53 2.93
N LEU A 122 7.17 9.83 3.03
CA LEU A 122 6.11 9.13 2.32
C LEU A 122 5.90 9.70 0.92
N THR A 123 5.38 8.88 0.00
CA THR A 123 5.12 9.21 -1.41
C THR A 123 4.13 10.35 -1.60
N TYR A 124 3.19 10.51 -0.67
CA TYR A 124 2.38 11.71 -0.51
C TYR A 124 2.12 12.00 0.97
N ARG A 125 1.44 13.12 1.29
CA ARG A 125 1.07 13.57 2.65
C ARG A 125 2.24 13.70 3.65
N SER A 126 3.45 13.96 3.14
CA SER A 126 4.64 14.33 3.90
C SER A 126 5.30 15.59 3.28
N LYS A 127 6.44 15.98 3.84
CA LYS A 127 7.38 16.92 3.22
C LYS A 127 8.62 16.19 2.74
N TYR A 128 9.15 16.59 1.59
CA TYR A 128 10.42 16.09 1.09
C TYR A 128 11.61 16.79 1.78
N PHE A 129 12.85 16.35 1.50
CA PHE A 129 14.05 16.89 2.15
C PHE A 129 14.35 18.36 1.80
N ASP A 130 13.77 18.88 0.72
CA ASP A 130 13.75 20.30 0.34
C ASP A 130 12.69 21.12 1.10
N GLY A 131 11.82 20.47 1.88
CA GLY A 131 10.73 21.09 2.65
C GLY A 131 9.40 21.22 1.93
N THR A 132 9.34 20.87 0.64
CA THR A 132 8.15 20.97 -0.24
C THR A 132 7.18 19.79 -0.02
N PRO A 133 5.88 19.91 -0.37
CA PRO A 133 4.90 18.83 -0.22
C PRO A 133 5.19 17.64 -1.15
N THR A 134 5.01 16.42 -0.65
CA THR A 134 5.06 15.21 -1.47
C THR A 134 3.70 14.96 -2.12
N TYR A 135 3.68 14.80 -3.45
CA TYR A 135 2.49 14.52 -4.27
C TYR A 135 2.60 13.14 -4.95
N GLY A 136 1.55 12.33 -4.84
CA GLY A 136 1.55 10.91 -5.20
C GLY A 136 1.29 10.59 -6.69
N GLY A 137 0.87 9.35 -6.92
CA GLY A 137 0.78 8.72 -8.24
C GLY A 137 -0.46 9.04 -9.08
N TYR A 138 -1.43 9.81 -8.60
CA TYR A 138 -2.59 10.23 -9.42
C TYR A 138 -2.22 11.44 -10.31
N SER A 139 -1.06 11.36 -10.97
CA SER A 139 -0.41 12.40 -11.76
C SER A 139 0.35 11.82 -12.95
N ASP A 140 0.91 12.66 -13.81
CA ASP A 140 1.58 12.29 -15.06
C ASP A 140 3.02 11.74 -14.89
N ILE A 141 3.80 12.33 -13.97
CA ILE A 141 5.22 12.01 -13.74
C ILE A 141 5.58 11.84 -12.25
N MET A 142 6.69 11.14 -11.95
CA MET A 142 7.23 10.95 -10.59
C MET A 142 8.77 10.75 -10.59
N PRO A 143 9.55 11.39 -9.69
CA PRO A 143 10.98 11.12 -9.46
C PRO A 143 11.28 10.39 -8.13
N ASP A 144 11.99 9.23 -8.14
CA ASP A 144 12.22 8.36 -6.96
C ASP A 144 13.53 7.47 -6.97
N GLU A 145 13.78 6.64 -5.93
CA GLU A 145 15.04 5.87 -5.65
C GLU A 145 14.79 4.35 -5.29
N ILE A 146 15.50 3.36 -5.90
CA ILE A 146 15.05 1.91 -6.05
C ILE A 146 16.02 0.81 -5.47
N PHE A 147 15.54 -0.31 -4.85
CA PHE A 147 16.34 -1.39 -4.14
C PHE A 147 15.71 -2.86 -4.10
N GLY A 148 16.40 -3.95 -3.62
CA GLY A 148 16.01 -5.43 -3.56
C GLY A 148 17.05 -6.36 -2.81
N LEU A 149 16.99 -7.69 -2.43
CA LEU A 149 16.20 -8.99 -2.54
C LEU A 149 16.55 -10.00 -1.33
N ASP A 150 16.08 -11.25 -0.93
CA ASP A 150 14.98 -12.31 -1.14
C ASP A 150 14.85 -13.40 0.04
N LYS A 151 13.64 -13.90 0.54
CA LYS A 151 13.26 -15.33 0.99
C LYS A 151 11.89 -15.63 1.79
N PRO A 152 11.38 -16.92 1.93
CA PRO A 152 9.97 -17.26 2.38
C PRO A 152 9.65 -18.48 3.36
N GLY A 153 8.40 -18.59 3.92
CA GLY A 153 7.65 -19.87 4.24
C GLY A 153 6.95 -20.15 5.63
N ILE A 154 5.59 -20.22 5.76
CA ILE A 154 4.76 -20.61 6.98
C ILE A 154 3.27 -21.04 6.69
N HIS A 155 2.46 -21.41 7.72
CA HIS A 155 0.96 -21.62 7.68
C HIS A 155 0.20 -20.40 8.25
N LEU A 156 -0.91 -19.97 7.62
CA LEU A 156 -1.48 -18.63 7.84
C LEU A 156 -3.02 -18.52 7.83
N GLY A 157 -3.59 -17.73 8.74
CA GLY A 157 -4.95 -17.20 8.66
C GLY A 157 -4.99 -15.77 8.12
N VAL A 158 -6.06 -15.38 7.43
CA VAL A 158 -6.25 -14.00 6.90
C VAL A 158 -7.63 -13.47 7.30
N VAL A 159 -7.68 -12.33 7.99
CA VAL A 159 -8.93 -11.63 8.36
C VAL A 159 -9.23 -10.53 7.35
N GLY A 160 -10.45 -10.55 6.82
CA GLY A 160 -10.90 -9.62 5.78
C GLY A 160 -10.44 -10.05 4.39
N LEU A 161 -11.35 -9.96 3.40
CA LEU A 161 -11.07 -10.27 2.00
C LEU A 161 -11.43 -9.07 1.11
N GLY A 162 -10.45 -8.17 1.01
CA GLY A 162 -10.40 -7.05 0.08
C GLY A 162 -8.98 -6.90 -0.49
N GLY A 163 -8.60 -5.69 -0.90
CA GLY A 163 -7.33 -5.42 -1.60
C GLY A 163 -6.07 -6.01 -0.96
N LEU A 164 -5.85 -5.85 0.36
CA LEU A 164 -4.70 -6.46 1.03
C LEU A 164 -4.89 -7.98 1.26
N GLY A 165 -6.09 -8.39 1.69
CA GLY A 165 -6.40 -9.79 2.02
C GLY A 165 -6.25 -10.75 0.84
N HIS A 166 -6.67 -10.37 -0.39
CA HIS A 166 -6.55 -11.25 -1.55
C HIS A 166 -5.10 -11.49 -1.97
N VAL A 167 -4.25 -10.45 -1.92
CA VAL A 167 -2.80 -10.57 -2.16
C VAL A 167 -2.16 -11.46 -1.11
N ALA A 168 -2.46 -11.24 0.18
CA ALA A 168 -1.96 -12.04 1.28
C ALA A 168 -2.30 -13.53 1.14
N VAL A 169 -3.52 -13.86 0.67
CA VAL A 169 -3.90 -15.25 0.34
C VAL A 169 -3.02 -15.83 -0.77
N LYS A 170 -2.87 -15.13 -1.90
CA LYS A 170 -2.10 -15.65 -3.05
C LYS A 170 -0.61 -15.86 -2.71
N PHE A 171 0.02 -14.93 -1.99
CA PHE A 171 1.39 -15.10 -1.49
C PHE A 171 1.51 -16.29 -0.53
N ALA A 172 0.60 -16.41 0.44
CA ALA A 172 0.65 -17.52 1.38
C ALA A 172 0.48 -18.88 0.65
N LYS A 173 -0.46 -19.02 -0.30
CA LYS A 173 -0.57 -20.25 -1.12
C LYS A 173 0.72 -20.54 -1.90
N ALA A 174 1.36 -19.52 -2.49
CA ALA A 174 2.63 -19.68 -3.21
C ALA A 174 3.82 -20.03 -2.30
N PHE A 175 3.81 -19.60 -1.04
CA PHE A 175 4.75 -20.04 0.01
C PHE A 175 4.48 -21.46 0.54
N GLY A 176 3.55 -22.21 -0.07
CA GLY A 176 3.18 -23.56 0.36
C GLY A 176 2.27 -23.58 1.60
N ALA A 177 1.72 -22.44 2.01
CA ALA A 177 0.84 -22.38 3.17
C ALA A 177 -0.48 -23.12 2.91
N LYS A 178 -0.98 -23.77 3.95
CA LYS A 178 -2.43 -23.81 4.17
C LYS A 178 -2.90 -22.37 4.48
N VAL A 179 -4.05 -21.97 3.96
CA VAL A 179 -4.62 -20.64 4.14
C VAL A 179 -6.08 -20.76 4.55
N THR A 180 -6.47 -20.02 5.59
CA THR A 180 -7.84 -19.98 6.07
C THR A 180 -8.34 -18.54 6.16
N VAL A 181 -9.42 -18.23 5.44
CA VAL A 181 -10.02 -16.88 5.45
C VAL A 181 -11.05 -16.76 6.56
N ILE A 182 -10.91 -15.71 7.35
CA ILE A 182 -11.82 -15.29 8.43
C ILE A 182 -12.58 -14.07 7.91
N SER A 183 -13.90 -14.16 7.81
CA SER A 183 -14.73 -13.10 7.24
C SER A 183 -16.14 -13.10 7.85
N THR A 184 -16.67 -11.90 8.10
CA THR A 184 -18.08 -11.66 8.45
C THR A 184 -19.00 -11.63 7.22
N ALA A 185 -18.44 -11.65 6.01
CA ALA A 185 -19.16 -11.60 4.73
C ALA A 185 -19.27 -13.01 4.10
N PRO A 186 -20.32 -13.80 4.38
CA PRO A 186 -20.43 -15.18 3.90
C PRO A 186 -20.53 -15.29 2.38
N HIS A 187 -21.00 -14.25 1.68
CA HIS A 187 -21.05 -14.21 0.22
C HIS A 187 -19.66 -14.29 -0.44
N LYS A 188 -18.57 -13.93 0.28
CA LYS A 188 -17.19 -14.07 -0.22
C LYS A 188 -16.63 -15.49 -0.13
N LYS A 189 -17.38 -16.46 0.43
CA LYS A 189 -16.92 -17.86 0.62
C LYS A 189 -16.62 -18.58 -0.69
N GLU A 190 -17.56 -18.52 -1.64
CA GLU A 190 -17.43 -19.25 -2.91
C GLU A 190 -16.27 -18.68 -3.74
N GLU A 191 -16.16 -17.36 -3.78
CA GLU A 191 -15.09 -16.62 -4.44
C GLU A 191 -13.71 -16.93 -3.83
N ALA A 192 -13.59 -16.92 -2.49
CA ALA A 192 -12.35 -17.26 -1.78
C ALA A 192 -11.88 -18.69 -2.09
N ILE A 193 -12.79 -19.66 -2.12
CA ILE A 193 -12.45 -21.08 -2.36
C ILE A 193 -12.13 -21.31 -3.84
N LYS A 194 -13.00 -20.85 -4.76
CA LYS A 194 -12.87 -21.12 -6.21
C LYS A 194 -11.80 -20.28 -6.90
N ASN A 195 -11.70 -18.99 -6.58
CA ASN A 195 -10.87 -18.05 -7.33
C ASN A 195 -9.50 -17.82 -6.67
N LEU A 196 -9.40 -17.96 -5.35
CA LEU A 196 -8.16 -17.73 -4.58
C LEU A 196 -7.55 -19.00 -3.98
N GLY A 197 -8.17 -20.18 -4.15
CA GLY A 197 -7.62 -21.47 -3.70
C GLY A 197 -7.51 -21.61 -2.18
N VAL A 198 -8.39 -20.95 -1.42
CA VAL A 198 -8.39 -20.97 0.05
C VAL A 198 -8.85 -22.33 0.60
N ASP A 199 -8.04 -22.94 1.47
CA ASP A 199 -8.27 -24.30 1.98
C ASP A 199 -9.41 -24.39 3.00
N SER A 200 -9.79 -23.29 3.65
CA SER A 200 -10.88 -23.24 4.63
C SER A 200 -11.46 -21.82 4.79
N PHE A 201 -12.76 -21.71 5.01
CA PHE A 201 -13.45 -20.44 5.23
C PHE A 201 -14.23 -20.51 6.55
N LEU A 202 -13.91 -19.61 7.48
CA LEU A 202 -14.08 -19.77 8.93
C LEU A 202 -13.19 -20.90 9.52
N ALA A 203 -12.92 -20.83 10.82
CA ALA A 203 -11.89 -21.63 11.49
C ALA A 203 -12.36 -22.17 12.84
N ALA A 204 -11.83 -23.32 13.24
CA ALA A 204 -11.96 -23.86 14.60
C ALA A 204 -10.91 -23.25 15.54
N ALA A 205 -11.23 -23.18 16.83
CA ALA A 205 -10.34 -22.65 17.86
C ALA A 205 -9.00 -23.41 17.94
N ASN A 206 -7.93 -22.72 18.33
CA ASN A 206 -6.60 -23.28 18.58
C ASN A 206 -5.95 -24.02 17.37
N THR A 207 -6.21 -23.58 16.14
CA THR A 207 -5.72 -24.22 14.89
C THR A 207 -4.64 -23.44 14.14
N MET A 208 -4.53 -22.12 14.33
CA MET A 208 -3.69 -21.25 13.50
C MET A 208 -2.33 -20.94 14.14
N ASP A 209 -1.25 -21.04 13.37
CA ASP A 209 0.11 -20.67 13.80
C ASP A 209 0.34 -19.14 13.73
N GLY A 210 -0.35 -18.46 12.81
CA GLY A 210 -0.42 -17.00 12.74
C GLY A 210 -1.66 -16.51 11.99
N ILE A 211 -2.03 -15.25 12.23
CA ILE A 211 -3.15 -14.55 11.58
C ILE A 211 -2.65 -13.18 11.10
N LEU A 212 -2.88 -12.85 9.84
CA LEU A 212 -2.81 -11.48 9.33
C LEU A 212 -4.20 -10.85 9.40
N ASP A 213 -4.32 -9.73 10.09
CA ASP A 213 -5.54 -8.94 10.17
C ASP A 213 -5.46 -7.71 9.25
N THR A 214 -6.30 -7.71 8.20
CA THR A 214 -6.33 -6.65 7.17
C THR A 214 -7.50 -5.67 7.35
N VAL A 215 -8.27 -5.78 8.44
CA VAL A 215 -9.51 -5.02 8.64
C VAL A 215 -9.18 -3.58 9.04
N SER A 216 -9.40 -2.62 8.14
CA SER A 216 -9.18 -1.18 8.39
C SER A 216 -10.35 -0.52 9.13
N ALA A 217 -10.92 -1.23 10.11
CA ALA A 217 -12.08 -0.82 10.90
C ALA A 217 -12.06 -1.47 12.29
N HIS A 218 -12.67 -0.79 13.27
CA HIS A 218 -12.71 -1.27 14.65
C HIS A 218 -13.55 -2.54 14.78
N HIS A 219 -12.94 -3.62 15.29
CA HIS A 219 -13.58 -4.92 15.50
C HIS A 219 -12.94 -5.65 16.70
N PRO A 220 -13.63 -6.60 17.36
CA PRO A 220 -13.08 -7.30 18.52
C PRO A 220 -12.03 -8.34 18.11
N ILE A 221 -10.84 -8.30 18.72
CA ILE A 221 -9.75 -9.26 18.45
C ILE A 221 -9.78 -10.52 19.33
N GLN A 222 -10.59 -10.55 20.40
CA GLN A 222 -10.75 -11.73 21.27
C GLN A 222 -11.11 -13.02 20.49
N PRO A 223 -12.02 -13.01 19.49
CA PRO A 223 -12.28 -14.20 18.67
C PRO A 223 -11.05 -14.67 17.90
N LEU A 224 -10.26 -13.74 17.33
CA LEU A 224 -9.04 -14.06 16.57
C LEU A 224 -7.98 -14.72 17.47
N LEU A 225 -7.80 -14.20 18.68
CA LEU A 225 -6.90 -14.77 19.69
C LEU A 225 -7.32 -16.20 20.10
N ASN A 226 -8.58 -16.58 19.98
CA ASN A 226 -9.06 -17.94 20.25
C ASN A 226 -8.80 -18.92 19.09
N LEU A 227 -8.62 -18.43 17.85
CA LEU A 227 -8.26 -19.26 16.70
C LEU A 227 -6.78 -19.63 16.69
N LEU A 228 -5.92 -18.79 17.27
CA LEU A 228 -4.49 -19.05 17.41
C LEU A 228 -4.19 -20.26 18.32
N LYS A 229 -3.17 -21.03 17.93
CA LYS A 229 -2.45 -22.00 18.77
C LYS A 229 -1.68 -21.29 19.90
N SER A 230 -1.18 -22.07 20.87
CA SER A 230 -0.11 -21.60 21.76
C SER A 230 1.11 -21.13 20.95
N ASN A 231 1.74 -20.02 21.37
CA ASN A 231 2.76 -19.28 20.61
C ASN A 231 2.28 -18.58 19.32
N GLY A 232 0.98 -18.65 19.00
CA GLY A 232 0.43 -18.05 17.79
C GLY A 232 0.51 -16.51 17.79
N LYS A 233 0.65 -15.93 16.59
CA LYS A 233 0.82 -14.49 16.38
C LYS A 233 -0.38 -13.87 15.66
N LEU A 234 -0.97 -12.82 16.21
CA LEU A 234 -1.88 -11.91 15.50
C LEU A 234 -1.07 -10.70 15.01
N ILE A 235 -0.99 -10.50 13.70
CA ILE A 235 -0.30 -9.38 13.06
C ILE A 235 -1.34 -8.45 12.46
N ILE A 236 -1.47 -7.25 13.03
CA ILE A 236 -2.41 -6.22 12.59
C ILE A 236 -1.75 -5.40 11.48
N LEU A 237 -2.41 -5.34 10.32
CA LEU A 237 -1.99 -4.61 9.12
C LEU A 237 -3.00 -3.50 8.73
N GLY A 238 -4.26 -3.63 9.16
CA GLY A 238 -5.30 -2.63 8.93
C GLY A 238 -5.02 -1.31 9.66
N VAL A 239 -5.31 -0.18 9.01
CA VAL A 239 -5.30 1.14 9.67
C VAL A 239 -6.65 1.33 10.37
N ILE A 240 -6.65 1.37 11.70
CA ILE A 240 -7.87 1.39 12.51
C ILE A 240 -7.98 2.73 13.26
N PRO A 241 -8.97 3.60 12.97
CA PRO A 241 -9.06 4.94 13.57
C PRO A 241 -9.36 5.00 15.08
N LYS A 242 -9.68 3.86 15.72
CA LYS A 242 -9.99 3.77 17.16
C LYS A 242 -9.12 2.70 17.81
N PRO A 243 -8.64 2.90 19.06
CA PRO A 243 -7.91 1.86 19.79
C PRO A 243 -8.72 0.55 19.89
N LEU A 244 -8.02 -0.58 19.83
CA LEU A 244 -8.60 -1.91 20.03
C LEU A 244 -8.50 -2.31 21.51
N GLU A 245 -9.48 -3.07 21.99
CA GLU A 245 -9.43 -3.72 23.30
C GLU A 245 -8.53 -4.97 23.25
N LEU A 246 -7.54 -5.05 24.14
CA LEU A 246 -6.58 -6.15 24.22
C LEU A 246 -6.84 -7.04 25.45
N PRO A 247 -7.50 -8.21 25.30
CA PRO A 247 -7.68 -9.14 26.40
C PRO A 247 -6.35 -9.82 26.73
N VAL A 248 -5.88 -9.65 27.97
CA VAL A 248 -4.54 -10.09 28.39
C VAL A 248 -4.47 -11.59 28.70
N PHE A 249 -5.55 -12.18 29.25
CA PHE A 249 -5.53 -13.60 29.67
C PHE A 249 -5.26 -14.61 28.53
N PRO A 250 -5.83 -14.48 27.30
CA PRO A 250 -5.45 -15.32 26.16
C PRO A 250 -3.96 -15.25 25.79
N LEU A 251 -3.29 -14.11 26.05
CA LEU A 251 -1.86 -13.95 25.79
C LEU A 251 -1.03 -14.70 26.82
N LEU A 252 -1.35 -14.53 28.11
CA LEU A 252 -0.67 -15.18 29.23
C LEU A 252 -0.84 -16.70 29.20
N SER A 253 -2.07 -17.19 29.08
CA SER A 253 -2.42 -18.62 29.16
C SER A 253 -1.85 -19.49 28.04
N ALA A 254 -1.52 -18.89 26.88
CA ALA A 254 -1.06 -19.61 25.70
C ALA A 254 0.22 -19.03 25.06
N ARG A 255 0.90 -18.08 25.74
CA ARG A 255 2.08 -17.36 25.22
C ARG A 255 1.86 -16.76 23.81
N LYS A 256 0.67 -16.20 23.57
CA LYS A 256 0.29 -15.61 22.26
C LYS A 256 0.80 -14.18 22.13
N MET A 257 0.98 -13.74 20.89
CA MET A 257 1.52 -12.42 20.53
C MET A 257 0.48 -11.61 19.76
N VAL A 258 0.39 -10.31 20.05
CA VAL A 258 -0.19 -9.31 19.15
C VAL A 258 0.92 -8.35 18.74
N ALA A 259 1.05 -8.09 17.44
CA ALA A 259 2.01 -7.16 16.86
C ALA A 259 1.37 -6.40 15.69
N GLY A 260 2.02 -5.33 15.23
CA GLY A 260 1.69 -4.68 13.97
C GLY A 260 2.82 -4.83 12.96
N SER A 261 2.52 -4.71 11.67
CA SER A 261 3.53 -4.46 10.63
C SER A 261 3.05 -3.38 9.67
N GLY A 262 3.98 -2.64 9.08
CA GLY A 262 3.71 -1.51 8.21
C GLY A 262 4.59 -1.53 6.98
N ILE A 263 3.95 -1.67 5.80
CA ILE A 263 4.58 -1.83 4.48
C ILE A 263 5.69 -2.91 4.52
N GLY A 264 6.81 -2.72 3.83
CA GLY A 264 8.02 -3.53 3.95
C GLY A 264 9.26 -2.68 3.68
N GLY A 265 10.44 -3.28 3.88
CA GLY A 265 11.71 -2.65 3.47
C GLY A 265 11.80 -2.47 1.95
N MET A 266 12.65 -1.57 1.43
CA MET A 266 12.81 -1.46 -0.03
C MET A 266 13.42 -2.74 -0.62
N LYS A 267 14.28 -3.42 0.14
CA LYS A 267 14.79 -4.75 -0.17
C LYS A 267 13.66 -5.77 -0.30
N GLU A 268 12.91 -5.95 0.78
CA GLU A 268 11.74 -6.84 0.91
C GLU A 268 10.70 -6.60 -0.21
N THR A 269 10.53 -5.36 -0.63
CA THR A 269 9.60 -4.98 -1.70
C THR A 269 9.97 -5.64 -3.05
N GLN A 270 11.26 -5.73 -3.41
CA GLN A 270 11.66 -6.46 -4.61
C GLN A 270 11.55 -7.97 -4.42
N GLU A 271 11.74 -8.50 -3.20
CA GLU A 271 11.54 -9.93 -2.89
C GLU A 271 10.13 -10.37 -3.24
N MET A 272 9.17 -9.55 -2.80
CA MET A 272 7.75 -9.69 -3.06
C MET A 272 7.45 -9.63 -4.57
N LEU A 273 8.06 -8.72 -5.32
CA LEU A 273 7.87 -8.58 -6.78
C LEU A 273 8.50 -9.72 -7.60
N ASP A 274 9.76 -10.08 -7.33
CA ASP A 274 10.46 -11.15 -8.06
C ASP A 274 9.83 -12.52 -7.76
N PHE A 275 9.44 -12.74 -6.49
CA PHE A 275 8.67 -13.92 -6.11
C PHE A 275 7.30 -13.94 -6.80
N ALA A 276 6.58 -12.81 -6.87
CA ALA A 276 5.32 -12.72 -7.58
C ALA A 276 5.45 -13.05 -9.07
N ALA A 277 6.45 -12.46 -9.75
CA ALA A 277 6.72 -12.76 -11.16
C ALA A 277 7.05 -14.24 -11.39
N LYS A 278 7.94 -14.81 -10.56
CA LYS A 278 8.34 -16.22 -10.62
C LYS A 278 7.19 -17.20 -10.37
N HIS A 279 6.26 -16.84 -9.49
CA HIS A 279 5.14 -17.71 -9.08
C HIS A 279 3.79 -17.31 -9.72
N ASN A 280 3.79 -16.41 -10.71
CA ASN A 280 2.61 -15.88 -11.41
C ASN A 280 1.52 -15.30 -10.46
N ILE A 281 1.95 -14.63 -9.40
CA ILE A 281 1.05 -13.97 -8.44
C ILE A 281 0.62 -12.62 -9.01
N THR A 282 -0.65 -12.51 -9.39
CA THR A 282 -1.27 -11.26 -9.85
C THR A 282 -2.26 -10.73 -8.80
N ALA A 283 -2.44 -9.42 -8.74
CA ALA A 283 -3.63 -8.84 -8.11
C ALA A 283 -4.84 -9.00 -9.05
N ASP A 284 -6.04 -9.17 -8.49
CA ASP A 284 -7.29 -9.13 -9.26
C ASP A 284 -7.78 -7.67 -9.28
N VAL A 285 -7.88 -7.09 -10.48
CA VAL A 285 -8.00 -5.63 -10.65
C VAL A 285 -9.16 -5.22 -11.55
N GLU A 286 -9.88 -4.19 -11.11
CA GLU A 286 -10.78 -3.38 -11.92
C GLU A 286 -10.00 -2.17 -12.45
N VAL A 287 -9.68 -2.14 -13.75
CA VAL A 287 -8.99 -1.00 -14.38
C VAL A 287 -10.01 0.09 -14.70
N ILE A 288 -9.71 1.33 -14.29
CA ILE A 288 -10.60 2.50 -14.38
C ILE A 288 -9.92 3.70 -15.04
N GLY A 289 -10.71 4.64 -15.55
CA GLY A 289 -10.23 5.97 -15.93
C GLY A 289 -10.09 6.91 -14.73
N MET A 290 -9.27 7.96 -14.88
CA MET A 290 -9.11 9.00 -13.85
C MET A 290 -10.42 9.76 -13.59
N ASP A 291 -11.22 9.99 -14.62
CA ASP A 291 -12.55 10.59 -14.52
C ASP A 291 -13.51 9.82 -13.59
N TYR A 292 -13.35 8.50 -13.51
CA TYR A 292 -14.13 7.62 -12.63
C TYR A 292 -13.66 7.63 -11.16
N ILE A 293 -12.54 8.28 -10.81
CA ILE A 293 -11.88 8.09 -9.51
C ILE A 293 -12.75 8.44 -8.29
N ASN A 294 -13.61 9.45 -8.38
CA ASN A 294 -14.53 9.80 -7.29
C ASN A 294 -15.59 8.70 -7.07
N GLN A 295 -16.13 8.12 -8.14
CA GLN A 295 -17.05 6.98 -8.04
C GLN A 295 -16.33 5.71 -7.55
N ALA A 296 -15.05 5.51 -7.92
CA ALA A 296 -14.24 4.44 -7.37
C ALA A 296 -13.97 4.61 -5.86
N MET A 297 -13.75 5.82 -5.36
CA MET A 297 -13.63 6.10 -3.92
C MET A 297 -14.92 5.77 -3.17
N GLU A 298 -16.08 6.14 -3.70
CA GLU A 298 -17.40 5.75 -3.16
C GLU A 298 -17.61 4.23 -3.13
N ARG A 299 -17.23 3.52 -4.19
CA ARG A 299 -17.31 2.05 -4.25
C ARG A 299 -16.34 1.39 -3.26
N LEU A 300 -15.13 1.93 -3.16
CA LEU A 300 -14.08 1.45 -2.25
C LEU A 300 -14.50 1.56 -0.78
N GLU A 301 -15.13 2.68 -0.39
CA GLU A 301 -15.72 2.90 0.94
C GLU A 301 -16.83 1.87 1.26
N LYS A 302 -17.61 1.49 0.26
CA LYS A 302 -18.67 0.46 0.34
C LYS A 302 -18.13 -0.97 0.23
N ALA A 303 -16.80 -1.14 0.13
CA ALA A 303 -16.08 -2.38 -0.15
C ALA A 303 -16.51 -3.12 -1.44
N ASP A 304 -17.06 -2.37 -2.40
CA ASP A 304 -17.58 -2.82 -3.69
C ASP A 304 -16.46 -2.83 -4.76
N VAL A 305 -15.47 -3.70 -4.59
CA VAL A 305 -14.36 -3.89 -5.54
C VAL A 305 -13.82 -5.32 -5.50
N LYS A 306 -13.41 -5.85 -6.67
CA LYS A 306 -12.91 -7.22 -6.85
C LYS A 306 -11.52 -7.27 -7.50
N TYR A 307 -10.43 -7.05 -6.77
CA TYR A 307 -10.31 -6.68 -5.35
C TYR A 307 -9.54 -5.36 -5.14
N ARG A 308 -9.02 -4.78 -6.21
CA ARG A 308 -8.32 -3.49 -6.28
C ARG A 308 -8.83 -2.70 -7.48
N PHE A 309 -8.93 -1.37 -7.34
CA PHE A 309 -8.97 -0.50 -8.52
C PHE A 309 -7.55 -0.15 -8.95
N VAL A 310 -7.34 0.01 -10.26
CA VAL A 310 -6.11 0.56 -10.84
C VAL A 310 -6.49 1.60 -11.88
N ILE A 311 -6.02 2.82 -11.73
CA ILE A 311 -6.24 3.89 -12.70
C ILE A 311 -5.28 3.70 -13.88
N ASP A 312 -5.78 3.66 -15.12
CA ASP A 312 -4.94 3.80 -16.32
C ASP A 312 -4.60 5.27 -16.53
N ILE A 313 -3.56 5.72 -15.84
CA ILE A 313 -3.06 7.10 -15.88
C ILE A 313 -2.68 7.46 -17.31
N ALA A 314 -1.89 6.62 -17.99
CA ALA A 314 -1.31 6.98 -19.29
C ALA A 314 -2.31 7.05 -20.45
N ALA A 315 -3.45 6.36 -20.37
CA ALA A 315 -4.53 6.46 -21.36
C ALA A 315 -5.59 7.52 -21.02
N THR A 316 -5.83 7.79 -19.72
CA THR A 316 -7.02 8.56 -19.28
C THR A 316 -6.74 9.87 -18.57
N LEU A 317 -5.58 10.06 -17.94
CA LEU A 317 -5.21 11.37 -17.38
C LEU A 317 -4.84 12.32 -18.53
N LYS A 318 -5.63 13.38 -18.68
CA LYS A 318 -5.44 14.42 -19.70
C LYS A 318 -5.57 15.79 -19.03
N ASP A 319 -4.59 16.65 -19.29
CA ASP A 319 -4.76 18.09 -19.14
C ASP A 319 -5.69 18.59 -20.26
N ALA A 320 -6.47 19.64 -20.01
CA ALA A 320 -7.68 19.98 -20.77
C ALA A 320 -7.64 21.36 -21.45
#